data_AF-A0AAD9VDN6-F1
#
_entry.id   AF-A0AAD9VDN6-F1
#
_cell.length_a   1.000
_cell.length_b   1.000
_cell.length_c   1.000
_cell.angle_alpha   90.00
_cell.angle_beta   90.00
_cell.angle_gamma   90.00
#
_symmetry.space_group_name_H-M   'P 1'
#
loop_
_entity.id
_entity.type
_entity.pdbx_description
1 polymer ?
#
loop_
_entity_poly.entity_id
_entity_poly.type
_entity_poly.pdbx_seq_one_letter_code
_entity_poly.pdbx_strand_id
1 'polypeptide(L)'
;MLDARTKQVYFDKAKDAVVAALEIIIPDDAGGLWEALKTSGGVESSLGVPSETNPSDDKYLRSLAETYENASSWDTRRQVLSIMEDLVPYSLLQRHLPGITEYRVKTARQHTVQHWRGSAVLISKSPRMRVDYA
;
A
#
# COMPACT_ATOMS: atom_id res chain seq x y z
N MET A 1 -1.55 -29.56 16.48
CA MET A 1 -2.49 -28.70 15.72
C MET A 1 -3.74 -28.55 16.56
N LEU A 2 -4.02 -27.35 17.10
CA LEU A 2 -5.18 -27.14 17.98
C LEU A 2 -6.49 -27.35 17.19
N ASP A 3 -7.44 -28.07 17.78
CA ASP A 3 -8.79 -28.26 17.25
C ASP A 3 -9.49 -26.90 17.05
N ALA A 4 -10.41 -26.81 16.09
CA ALA A 4 -11.06 -25.56 15.69
C ALA A 4 -11.83 -24.91 16.85
N ARG A 5 -12.48 -25.73 17.70
CA ARG A 5 -13.15 -25.25 18.92
C ARG A 5 -12.18 -24.65 19.92
N THR A 6 -11.03 -25.29 20.10
CA THR A 6 -10.00 -24.84 21.05
C THR A 6 -9.39 -23.51 20.61
N LYS A 7 -9.20 -23.30 19.30
CA LYS A 7 -8.74 -22.01 18.76
C LYS A 7 -9.74 -20.88 19.05
N GLN A 8 -11.04 -21.15 18.89
CA GLN A 8 -12.08 -20.16 19.15
C GLN A 8 -12.10 -19.72 20.63
N VAL A 9 -11.98 -20.68 21.56
CA VAL A 9 -11.93 -20.37 23.01
C VAL A 9 -10.75 -19.47 23.36
N TYR A 10 -9.57 -19.73 22.78
CA TYR A 10 -8.41 -18.87 22.98
C TYR A 10 -8.61 -17.47 22.38
N PHE A 11 -9.23 -17.38 21.22
CA PHE A 11 -9.57 -16.11 20.59
C PHE A 11 -10.54 -15.28 21.46
N ASP A 12 -11.62 -15.88 21.93
CA ASP A 12 -12.63 -15.20 22.75
C ASP A 12 -12.00 -14.72 24.08
N LYS A 13 -11.20 -15.56 24.74
CA LYS A 13 -10.46 -15.15 25.96
C LYS A 13 -9.49 -14.00 25.71
N ALA A 14 -8.76 -14.03 24.60
CA ALA A 14 -7.81 -12.97 24.27
C ALA A 14 -8.55 -11.65 23.99
N LYS A 15 -9.66 -11.72 23.24
CA LYS A 15 -10.53 -10.56 22.98
C LYS A 15 -11.03 -9.96 24.29
N ASP A 16 -11.61 -10.76 25.17
CA ASP A 16 -12.17 -10.27 26.44
C ASP A 16 -11.09 -9.66 27.34
N ALA A 17 -9.90 -10.27 27.40
CA ALA A 17 -8.78 -9.73 28.16
C ALA A 17 -8.29 -8.37 27.63
N VAL A 18 -8.22 -8.21 26.31
CA VAL A 18 -7.84 -6.94 25.68
C VAL A 18 -8.89 -5.85 25.96
N VAL A 19 -10.18 -6.17 25.80
CA VAL A 19 -11.27 -5.22 26.09
C VAL A 19 -11.23 -4.78 27.56
N ALA A 20 -11.15 -5.72 28.50
CA ALA A 20 -11.10 -5.40 29.93
C ALA A 20 -9.86 -4.56 30.29
N ALA A 21 -8.70 -4.86 29.72
CA ALA A 21 -7.48 -4.09 29.98
C ALA A 21 -7.60 -2.64 29.46
N LEU A 22 -8.19 -2.44 28.28
CA LEU A 22 -8.39 -1.10 27.71
C LEU A 22 -9.42 -0.29 28.52
N GLU A 23 -10.52 -0.91 28.95
CA GLU A 23 -11.51 -0.28 29.83
C GLU A 23 -10.93 0.12 31.20
N ILE A 24 -9.98 -0.64 31.74
CA ILE A 24 -9.29 -0.27 32.98
C ILE A 24 -8.38 0.95 32.78
N ILE A 25 -7.72 1.05 31.63
CA ILE A 25 -6.76 2.12 31.33
C ILE A 25 -7.51 3.43 31.02
N ILE A 26 -8.51 3.37 30.14
CA ILE A 26 -9.37 4.51 29.74
C ILE A 26 -10.82 4.00 29.65
N PRO A 27 -11.63 4.16 30.71
CA PRO A 27 -13.01 3.66 30.75
C PRO A 27 -13.93 4.28 29.69
N ASP A 28 -13.74 5.56 29.38
CA ASP A 28 -14.65 6.33 28.53
C ASP A 28 -14.28 6.31 27.03
N ASP A 29 -13.09 5.79 26.67
CA ASP A 29 -12.57 5.77 25.28
C ASP A 29 -11.64 4.58 25.01
N ALA A 30 -11.98 3.40 25.53
CA ALA A 30 -11.27 2.16 25.24
C ALA A 30 -11.21 1.89 23.72
N GLY A 31 -12.25 2.29 22.98
CA GLY A 31 -12.31 2.20 21.52
C GLY A 31 -11.29 3.10 20.81
N GLY A 32 -11.18 4.37 21.19
CA GLY A 32 -10.19 5.29 20.63
C GLY A 32 -8.75 4.85 20.91
N LEU A 33 -8.49 4.32 22.11
CA LEU A 33 -7.18 3.75 22.46
C LEU A 33 -6.83 2.53 21.59
N TRP A 34 -7.80 1.65 21.31
CA TRP A 34 -7.60 0.51 20.41
C TRP A 34 -7.28 0.94 18.97
N GLU A 35 -8.00 1.93 18.44
CA GLU A 35 -7.73 2.46 17.10
C GLU A 35 -6.34 3.13 17.00
N ALA A 36 -5.94 3.87 18.04
CA ALA A 36 -4.60 4.45 18.12
C ALA A 36 -3.51 3.36 18.15
N LEU A 37 -3.71 2.29 18.92
CA LEU A 37 -2.78 1.15 18.97
C LEU A 37 -2.64 0.47 17.61
N LYS A 38 -3.74 0.16 16.93
CA LYS A 38 -3.72 -0.41 15.58
C LYS A 38 -3.02 0.50 14.57
N THR A 39 -3.29 1.80 14.62
CA THR A 39 -2.67 2.79 13.71
C THR A 39 -1.17 2.90 13.94
N SER A 40 -0.73 2.77 15.19
CA SER A 40 0.69 2.81 15.55
C SER A 40 1.47 1.56 15.15
N GLY A 41 0.81 0.41 14.98
CA GLY A 41 1.46 -0.89 14.76
C GLY A 41 2.33 -1.36 15.94
N GLY A 42 2.20 -0.73 17.11
CA GLY A 42 3.09 -0.96 18.26
C GLY A 42 2.88 -2.33 18.92
N VAL A 43 1.66 -2.86 18.88
CA VAL A 43 1.32 -4.18 19.43
C VAL A 43 1.93 -5.27 18.56
N GLU A 44 1.76 -5.18 17.24
CA GLU A 44 2.32 -6.08 16.24
C GLU A 44 3.85 -6.10 16.33
N SER A 45 4.47 -4.92 16.41
CA SER A 45 5.92 -4.78 16.58
C SER A 45 6.41 -5.47 17.86
N SER A 46 5.68 -5.33 18.96
CA SER A 46 6.03 -5.97 20.25
C SER A 46 5.84 -7.49 20.24
N LEU A 47 4.87 -7.98 19.46
CA LEU A 47 4.61 -9.40 19.26
C LEU A 47 5.52 -10.04 18.20
N GLY A 48 6.40 -9.25 17.56
CA GLY A 48 7.23 -9.71 16.44
C GLY A 48 6.43 -10.05 15.19
N VAL A 49 5.18 -9.59 15.11
CA VAL A 49 4.34 -9.70 13.92
C VAL A 49 4.76 -8.57 12.99
N PRO A 50 5.28 -8.87 11.78
CA PRO A 50 5.52 -7.81 10.80
C PRO A 50 4.19 -7.09 10.59
N SER A 51 4.21 -5.75 10.55
CA SER A 51 3.03 -4.97 10.19
C SER A 51 2.58 -5.43 8.81
N GLU A 52 1.65 -6.37 8.76
CA GLU A 52 1.11 -6.87 7.51
C GLU A 52 0.23 -5.75 6.96
N THR A 53 0.45 -5.42 5.69
CA THR A 53 -0.49 -4.58 4.96
C THR A 53 -1.88 -5.18 5.15
N ASN A 54 -2.91 -4.37 5.43
CA ASN A 54 -4.26 -4.90 5.60
C ASN A 54 -4.57 -5.84 4.41
N PRO A 55 -5.24 -6.99 4.62
CA PRO A 55 -5.49 -7.94 3.54
C PRO A 55 -6.23 -7.33 2.34
N SER A 56 -7.05 -6.30 2.58
CA SER A 56 -7.69 -5.49 1.55
C SER A 56 -6.66 -4.73 0.70
N ASP A 57 -5.69 -4.09 1.33
CA ASP A 57 -4.69 -3.25 0.70
C ASP A 57 -3.75 -4.12 -0.15
N ASP A 58 -3.36 -5.29 0.35
CA ASP A 58 -2.58 -6.28 -0.41
C ASP A 58 -3.29 -6.70 -1.70
N LYS A 59 -4.61 -6.97 -1.63
CA LYS A 59 -5.42 -7.32 -2.81
C LYS A 59 -5.39 -6.20 -3.86
N TYR A 60 -5.59 -4.95 -3.46
CA TYR A 60 -5.59 -3.82 -4.40
C TYR A 60 -4.20 -3.56 -4.98
N LEU A 61 -3.14 -3.62 -4.16
CA LEU A 61 -1.76 -3.47 -4.62
C LEU A 61 -1.36 -4.55 -5.60
N ARG A 62 -1.78 -5.79 -5.37
CA ARG A 62 -1.56 -6.89 -6.29
C ARG A 62 -2.25 -6.67 -7.63
N SER A 63 -3.51 -6.24 -7.65
CA SER A 63 -4.22 -5.92 -8.90
C SER A 63 -3.58 -4.76 -9.67
N LEU A 64 -3.10 -3.71 -8.97
CA LEU A 64 -2.36 -2.61 -9.61
C LEU A 64 -1.00 -3.07 -10.15
N ALA A 65 -0.29 -3.92 -9.43
CA ALA A 65 0.96 -4.50 -9.88
C ALA A 65 0.77 -5.36 -11.15
N GLU A 66 -0.27 -6.19 -11.19
CA GLU A 66 -0.64 -6.95 -12.38
C GLU A 66 -0.97 -6.03 -13.57
N THR A 67 -1.68 -4.92 -13.32
CA THR A 67 -2.00 -3.92 -14.35
C THR A 67 -0.72 -3.26 -14.88
N TYR A 68 0.24 -2.95 -14.00
CA TYR A 68 1.54 -2.38 -14.37
C TYR A 68 2.37 -3.37 -15.21
N GLU A 69 2.43 -4.64 -14.83
CA GLU A 69 3.21 -5.64 -15.58
C GLU A 69 2.65 -5.86 -16.99
N ASN A 70 1.32 -5.96 -17.10
CA ASN A 70 0.62 -6.17 -18.37
C ASN A 70 0.53 -4.91 -19.25
N ALA A 71 0.88 -3.73 -18.74
CA ALA A 71 0.85 -2.51 -19.53
C ALA A 71 1.92 -2.52 -20.64
N SER A 72 1.49 -2.21 -21.86
CA SER A 72 2.31 -2.27 -23.08
C SER A 72 3.29 -1.12 -23.24
N SER A 73 3.02 0.01 -22.59
CA SER A 73 3.84 1.22 -22.70
C SER A 73 4.32 1.70 -21.32
N TRP A 74 5.47 2.38 -21.33
CA TRP A 74 5.95 3.04 -20.12
C TRP A 74 4.99 4.12 -19.61
N ASP A 75 4.30 4.82 -20.50
CA ASP A 75 3.32 5.84 -20.09
C ASP A 75 2.17 5.24 -19.29
N THR A 76 1.60 4.12 -19.74
CA THR A 76 0.56 3.40 -19.01
C THR A 76 1.10 2.84 -17.69
N ARG A 77 2.33 2.29 -17.68
CA ARG A 77 3.00 1.85 -16.45
C ARG A 77 3.17 2.97 -15.44
N ARG A 78 3.61 4.15 -15.90
CA ARG A 78 3.77 5.35 -15.08
C ARG A 78 2.43 5.84 -14.53
N GLN A 79 1.36 5.78 -15.33
CA GLN A 79 0.00 6.13 -14.88
C GLN A 79 -0.46 5.20 -13.75
N VAL A 80 -0.32 3.88 -13.93
CA VAL A 80 -0.68 2.91 -12.88
C VAL A 80 0.17 3.12 -11.63
N LEU A 81 1.49 3.32 -11.79
CA LEU A 81 2.38 3.56 -10.66
C LEU A 81 2.04 4.85 -9.90
N SER A 82 1.56 5.89 -10.60
CA SER A 82 1.11 7.17 -10.01
C SER A 82 -0.18 7.06 -9.19
N ILE A 83 -0.79 5.87 -9.12
CA ILE A 83 -1.94 5.61 -8.24
C ILE A 83 -1.47 5.24 -6.83
N MET A 84 -0.27 4.65 -6.71
CA MET A 84 0.19 3.99 -5.47
C MET A 84 1.53 4.51 -4.93
N GLU A 85 2.21 5.45 -5.61
CA GLU A 85 3.58 5.86 -5.28
C GLU A 85 3.72 6.66 -3.99
N ASP A 86 2.64 7.32 -3.55
CA ASP A 86 2.61 8.13 -2.33
C ASP A 86 1.75 7.53 -1.23
N LEU A 87 0.99 6.48 -1.55
CA LEU A 87 0.17 5.71 -0.60
C LEU A 87 0.95 4.56 0.04
N VAL A 88 2.05 4.13 -0.59
CA VAL A 88 2.74 2.88 -0.24
C VAL A 88 4.23 3.13 -0.05
N PRO A 89 4.85 2.61 1.03
CA PRO A 89 6.30 2.71 1.18
C PRO A 89 7.02 1.94 0.08
N TYR A 90 8.20 2.43 -0.32
CA TYR A 90 8.99 1.84 -1.40
C TYR A 90 9.29 0.34 -1.20
N SER A 91 9.55 -0.08 0.04
CA SER A 91 9.81 -1.48 0.39
C SER A 91 8.63 -2.39 0.04
N LEU A 92 7.39 -1.90 0.22
CA LEU A 92 6.19 -2.65 -0.11
C LEU A 92 5.92 -2.61 -1.62
N LEU A 93 6.15 -1.48 -2.30
CA LEU A 93 6.12 -1.42 -3.76
C LEU A 93 7.09 -2.43 -4.38
N GLN A 94 8.31 -2.55 -3.86
CA GLN A 94 9.32 -3.48 -4.36
C GLN A 94 8.93 -4.95 -4.15
N ARG A 95 8.14 -5.26 -3.11
CA ARG A 95 7.59 -6.61 -2.88
C ARG A 95 6.61 -7.01 -3.99
N HIS A 96 5.75 -6.08 -4.42
CA HIS A 96 4.74 -6.34 -5.45
C HIS A 96 5.26 -6.16 -6.88
N LEU A 97 6.25 -5.29 -7.08
CA LEU A 97 6.89 -5.00 -8.37
C LEU A 97 8.40 -5.27 -8.29
N PRO A 98 8.82 -6.54 -8.38
CA PRO A 98 10.24 -6.87 -8.33
C PRO A 98 10.99 -6.20 -9.48
N GLY A 99 12.02 -5.42 -9.16
CA GLY A 99 12.81 -4.67 -10.14
C GLY A 99 12.31 -3.25 -10.44
N ILE A 100 11.28 -2.77 -9.72
CA ILE A 100 10.97 -1.34 -9.72
C ILE A 100 12.17 -0.55 -9.18
N THR A 101 12.48 0.58 -9.80
CA THR A 101 13.57 1.47 -9.35
C THR A 101 13.00 2.73 -8.73
N GLU A 102 13.73 3.34 -7.79
CA GLU A 102 13.36 4.64 -7.23
C GLU A 102 13.14 5.70 -8.32
N TYR A 103 13.91 5.65 -9.41
CA TYR A 103 13.74 6.55 -10.55
C TYR A 103 12.34 6.46 -11.15
N ARG A 104 11.82 5.24 -11.34
CA ARG A 104 10.47 5.01 -11.86
C ARG A 104 9.40 5.54 -10.91
N VAL A 105 9.59 5.35 -9.61
CA VAL A 105 8.70 5.88 -8.56
C VAL A 105 8.73 7.42 -8.54
N LYS A 106 9.90 8.05 -8.63
CA LYS A 106 10.05 9.51 -8.73
C LYS A 106 9.35 10.07 -9.97
N THR A 107 9.47 9.38 -11.10
CA THR A 107 8.82 9.76 -12.37
C THR A 107 7.29 9.68 -12.25
N ALA A 108 6.77 8.66 -11.57
CA ALA A 108 5.34 8.55 -11.28
C ALA A 108 4.86 9.65 -10.32
N ARG A 109 5.65 9.98 -9.30
CA ARG A 109 5.34 11.10 -8.39
C ARG A 109 5.29 12.44 -9.14
N GLN A 110 6.23 12.67 -10.04
CA GLN A 110 6.21 13.85 -10.90
C GLN A 110 4.95 13.89 -11.77
N HIS A 111 4.54 12.74 -12.32
CA HIS A 111 3.30 12.62 -13.06
C HIS A 111 2.07 12.99 -12.20
N THR A 112 1.99 12.51 -10.96
CA THR A 112 0.91 12.88 -10.02
C THR A 112 0.83 14.39 -9.81
N VAL A 113 1.97 15.05 -9.61
CA VAL A 113 2.04 16.51 -9.40
C VAL A 113 1.58 17.28 -10.64
N GLN A 114 1.90 16.80 -11.84
CA GLN A 114 1.62 17.53 -13.09
C GLN A 114 0.24 17.22 -13.69
N HIS A 115 -0.25 16.00 -13.50
CA HIS A 115 -1.38 15.45 -14.24
C HIS A 115 -2.42 14.77 -13.38
N TRP A 116 -2.27 14.75 -12.05
CA TRP A 116 -3.05 13.94 -11.11
C TRP A 116 -2.80 12.43 -11.22
N ARG A 117 -3.19 11.70 -10.16
CA ARG A 117 -3.03 10.25 -10.07
C ARG A 117 -3.82 9.55 -11.19
N GLY A 118 -3.17 8.63 -11.90
CA GLY A 118 -3.81 7.76 -12.90
C GLY A 118 -4.31 8.46 -14.17
N SER A 119 -4.05 9.76 -14.35
CA SER A 119 -4.53 10.50 -15.52
C SER A 119 -3.81 10.09 -16.80
N ALA A 120 -4.55 9.94 -17.89
CA ALA A 120 -3.97 9.70 -19.20
C ALA A 120 -3.36 10.99 -19.77
N VAL A 121 -2.08 10.95 -20.13
CA VAL A 121 -1.41 12.07 -20.82
C VAL A 121 -1.41 11.79 -22.32
N LEU A 122 -2.05 12.66 -23.09
CA LEU A 122 -1.99 12.62 -24.55
C LEU A 122 -0.56 12.92 -25.00
N ILE A 123 0.12 11.92 -25.56
CA ILE A 123 1.43 12.12 -26.16
C ILE A 123 1.20 12.87 -27.47
N SER A 124 1.42 14.18 -27.46
CA SER A 124 1.61 14.94 -28.70
C SER A 124 2.86 14.41 -29.38
N LYS A 125 2.68 13.61 -30.43
CA LYS A 125 3.80 13.22 -31.29
C LYS A 125 4.26 14.49 -31.98
N SER A 126 5.38 15.06 -31.53
CA SER A 126 6.13 16.07 -32.29
C SER A 126 7.09 15.30 -33.21
N PRO A 127 6.78 15.13 -34.51
CA PRO A 127 7.71 14.50 -35.43
C PRO A 127 9.02 15.30 -35.43
N ARG A 128 10.16 14.61 -35.35
CA ARG A 128 11.45 15.30 -35.49
C ARG A 128 11.53 15.83 -36.92
N MET A 129 11.55 17.14 -37.07
CA MET A 129 11.76 17.79 -38.36
C MET A 129 13.21 17.55 -38.79
N ARG A 130 13.38 17.03 -40.01
CA ARG A 130 14.71 16.90 -40.62
C ARG A 130 15.20 18.31 -40.96
N VAL A 131 16.34 18.69 -40.42
CA VAL A 131 17.02 19.96 -40.76
C VAL A 131 17.99 19.65 -41.88
N ASP A 132 17.70 20.13 -43.08
CA ASP A 132 18.67 20.11 -44.18
C ASP A 132 19.62 21.30 -44.01
N TYR A 133 20.92 21.03 -43.99
CA TYR A 133 21.95 22.06 -43.96
C TYR A 133 22.20 22.58 -45.38
N ALA A 134 22.30 23.90 -45.52
CA ALA A 134 22.58 24.60 -46.78
C ALA A 134 24.08 24.54 -47.15
#